data_AF-Q8KE94-F1
#
_entry.id   AF-Q8KE94-F1
#
_cell.length_a   1.000
_cell.length_b   1.000
_cell.length_c   1.000
_cell.angle_alpha   90.00
_cell.angle_beta   90.00
_cell.angle_gamma   90.00
#
_symmetry.space_group_name_H-M   'P 1'
#
loop_
_entity.id
_entity.type
_entity.pdbx_description
1 polymer ?
#
loop_
_entity_poly.entity_id
_entity_poly.type
_entity_poly.pdbx_seq_one_letter_code
_entity_poly.pdbx_strand_id
1 'polypeptide(L)'
;MVKRLLKFCVIPAIAVFLLVAMPVAGQAAQIRAMSLTGSVNAGSAAYFLRVLDEANRDNDTLLLVELDTPGGLVSSLRQMVQGVMASRVPVVVYVAPSGAQAASAGALLLLSANVAAMAPGTETGAAHPVDISGGGEKGSVMGKKIENDLAAFARSLAQKRGRSPEWAERAVRESIASTASEALAAGVIDTVADNRKELLVSIDGRKVETAIGELIIRTTNVPVKEASPTFGEEVMMAIADPNIAYFLLLLGLAGLWFELSTPGAVLPGVAGAIALVLGAWAMQLLPVNVTGLLLILLAILFFGLEIFVVSSGALAIAGLVALFIGSVMVFNQPELGLVINWWVFLPLFLSFSAGVLLLVFVVFRSTRRKAISGREGLVGETGTVERAIGEGKDGKVFVHGELWDASANGLIPAGSQVTVTGIEGMRLMVKQNSKEE
;
A
#
# COMPACT_ATOMS: atom_id res chain seq x y z
N MET A 1 -74.87 32.55 -2.35
CA MET A 1 -73.45 32.94 -2.58
C MET A 1 -72.47 32.12 -1.72
N VAL A 2 -72.73 31.93 -0.42
CA VAL A 2 -71.86 31.17 0.52
C VAL A 2 -71.62 29.70 0.14
N LYS A 3 -72.62 28.98 -0.39
CA LYS A 3 -72.46 27.56 -0.83
C LYS A 3 -71.55 27.37 -2.05
N ARG A 4 -71.33 28.40 -2.88
CA ARG A 4 -70.42 28.32 -4.05
C ARG A 4 -68.97 28.61 -3.68
N LEU A 5 -68.72 29.53 -2.74
CA LEU A 5 -67.38 29.79 -2.21
C LEU A 5 -66.82 28.63 -1.37
N LEU A 6 -67.67 27.94 -0.60
CA LEU A 6 -67.23 26.77 0.16
C LEU A 6 -66.72 25.64 -0.76
N LYS A 7 -67.36 25.41 -1.91
CA LYS A 7 -66.92 24.39 -2.88
C LYS A 7 -65.62 24.76 -3.61
N PHE A 8 -65.34 26.05 -3.80
CA PHE A 8 -64.15 26.50 -4.53
C PHE A 8 -62.89 26.64 -3.67
N CYS A 9 -63.01 26.80 -2.34
CA CYS A 9 -61.85 26.88 -1.45
C CYS A 9 -61.63 25.63 -0.59
N VAL A 10 -62.70 24.96 -0.14
CA VAL A 10 -62.56 23.82 0.79
C VAL A 10 -62.15 22.53 0.07
N ILE A 11 -62.64 22.31 -1.15
CA ILE A 11 -62.28 21.13 -1.95
C ILE A 11 -60.79 21.13 -2.35
N PRO A 12 -60.19 22.23 -2.85
CA PRO A 12 -58.74 22.25 -3.10
C PRO A 12 -57.91 22.25 -1.81
N ALA A 13 -58.39 22.83 -0.70
CA ALA A 13 -57.68 22.77 0.58
C ALA A 13 -57.63 21.35 1.15
N ILE A 14 -58.72 20.56 1.02
CA ILE A 14 -58.74 19.14 1.41
C ILE A 14 -57.88 18.30 0.46
N ALA A 15 -57.85 18.61 -0.83
CA ALA A 15 -56.97 17.94 -1.80
C ALA A 15 -55.47 18.23 -1.53
N VAL A 16 -55.13 19.46 -1.13
CA VAL A 16 -53.77 19.83 -0.74
C VAL A 16 -53.38 19.19 0.61
N PHE A 17 -54.30 19.10 1.56
CA PHE A 17 -54.06 18.41 2.84
C PHE A 17 -53.89 16.89 2.66
N LEU A 18 -54.62 16.27 1.71
CA LEU A 18 -54.46 14.87 1.33
C LEU A 18 -53.19 14.59 0.52
N LEU A 19 -52.66 15.59 -0.22
CA LEU A 19 -51.36 15.45 -0.91
C LEU A 19 -50.16 15.53 0.05
N VAL A 20 -50.29 16.23 1.19
CA VAL A 20 -49.23 16.34 2.20
C VAL A 20 -49.27 15.16 3.19
N ALA A 21 -50.40 14.45 3.28
CA ALA A 21 -50.56 13.22 4.06
C ALA A 21 -50.20 11.96 3.24
N MET A 22 -49.16 12.02 2.40
CA MET A 22 -48.54 10.78 1.94
C MET A 22 -47.94 10.10 3.18
N PRO A 23 -48.27 8.82 3.46
CA PRO A 23 -47.54 8.09 4.47
C PRO A 23 -46.07 8.15 4.03
N VAL A 24 -45.19 8.67 4.88
CA VAL A 24 -43.77 8.42 4.75
C VAL A 24 -43.68 6.91 4.68
N ALA A 25 -43.40 6.37 3.49
CA ALA A 25 -43.22 4.95 3.33
C ALA A 25 -42.10 4.58 4.30
N GLY A 26 -42.45 3.89 5.39
CA GLY A 26 -41.47 3.37 6.32
C GLY A 26 -40.44 2.63 5.49
N GLN A 27 -39.18 2.99 5.66
CA GLN A 27 -38.09 2.41 4.90
C GLN A 27 -38.23 0.89 4.98
N ALA A 28 -38.39 0.24 3.82
CA ALA A 28 -38.67 -1.19 3.77
C ALA A 28 -37.55 -1.93 4.53
N ALA A 29 -37.93 -2.88 5.38
CA ALA A 29 -36.98 -3.73 6.07
C ALA A 29 -35.97 -4.28 5.05
N GLN A 30 -34.68 -4.17 5.35
CA GLN A 30 -33.59 -4.61 4.49
C GLN A 30 -32.54 -5.34 5.34
N ILE A 31 -31.79 -6.24 4.71
CA ILE A 31 -30.59 -6.84 5.28
C ILE A 31 -29.41 -6.06 4.72
N ARG A 32 -28.58 -5.48 5.58
CA ARG A 32 -27.32 -4.89 5.11
C ARG A 32 -26.26 -5.97 5.08
N ALA A 33 -25.62 -6.15 3.94
CA ALA A 33 -24.51 -7.08 3.81
C ALA A 33 -23.21 -6.29 3.61
N MET A 34 -22.13 -6.76 4.21
CA MET A 34 -20.78 -6.25 3.97
C MET A 34 -19.80 -7.41 3.92
N SER A 35 -18.73 -7.25 3.14
CA SER A 35 -17.58 -8.16 3.16
C SER A 35 -16.42 -7.53 3.91
N LEU A 36 -15.83 -8.30 4.83
CA LEU A 36 -14.58 -7.97 5.52
C LEU A 36 -13.53 -9.01 5.14
N THR A 37 -12.70 -8.67 4.17
CA THR A 37 -11.60 -9.51 3.68
C THR A 37 -10.24 -8.91 4.03
N GLY A 38 -9.27 -9.75 4.36
CA GLY A 38 -7.91 -9.34 4.68
C GLY A 38 -7.74 -8.97 6.16
N SER A 39 -6.70 -8.20 6.48
CA SER A 39 -6.33 -7.95 7.88
C SER A 39 -7.30 -7.00 8.62
N VAL A 40 -7.54 -7.29 9.90
CA VAL A 40 -8.26 -6.38 10.80
C VAL A 40 -7.37 -5.21 11.18
N ASN A 41 -7.72 -4.01 10.72
CA ASN A 41 -6.94 -2.78 10.89
C ASN A 41 -7.87 -1.56 11.10
N ALA A 42 -7.30 -0.36 11.16
CA ALA A 42 -8.09 0.86 11.40
C ALA A 42 -9.09 1.15 10.26
N GLY A 43 -8.73 0.85 9.01
CA GLY A 43 -9.60 1.03 7.84
C GLY A 43 -10.78 0.08 7.85
N SER A 44 -10.55 -1.22 8.09
CA SER A 44 -11.63 -2.21 8.17
C SER A 44 -12.53 -1.99 9.39
N ALA A 45 -11.98 -1.50 10.51
CA ALA A 45 -12.76 -1.07 11.67
C ALA A 45 -13.65 0.14 11.37
N ALA A 46 -13.11 1.17 10.72
CA ALA A 46 -13.89 2.35 10.32
C ALA A 46 -15.05 1.95 9.39
N TYR A 47 -14.76 1.12 8.39
CA TYR A 47 -15.77 0.60 7.48
C TYR A 47 -16.86 -0.20 8.20
N PHE A 48 -16.48 -1.17 9.04
CA PHE A 48 -17.43 -1.95 9.84
C PHE A 48 -18.33 -1.07 10.70
N LEU A 49 -17.74 -0.12 11.44
CA LEU A 49 -18.48 0.74 12.35
C LEU A 49 -19.43 1.69 11.61
N ARG A 50 -19.02 2.23 10.45
CA ARG A 50 -19.91 3.04 9.61
C ARG A 50 -21.10 2.23 9.11
N VAL A 51 -20.85 1.03 8.57
CA VAL A 51 -21.92 0.16 8.06
C VAL A 51 -22.86 -0.26 9.18
N LEU A 52 -22.33 -0.55 10.37
CA LEU A 52 -23.12 -0.85 11.56
C LEU A 52 -23.96 0.35 12.01
N ASP A 53 -23.41 1.57 11.99
CA ASP A 53 -24.16 2.79 12.32
C ASP A 53 -25.28 3.05 11.30
N GLU A 54 -25.00 2.87 10.00
CA GLU A 54 -26.03 2.93 8.96
C GLU A 54 -27.13 1.89 9.17
N ALA A 55 -26.78 0.65 9.52
CA ALA A 55 -27.76 -0.40 9.81
C ALA A 55 -28.63 -0.04 11.02
N ASN A 56 -28.02 0.52 12.06
CA ASN A 56 -28.72 1.01 13.25
C ASN A 56 -29.60 2.23 12.98
N ARG A 57 -29.16 3.15 12.12
CA ARG A 57 -29.91 4.36 11.76
C ARG A 57 -31.11 4.04 10.88
N ASP A 58 -30.91 3.16 9.91
CA ASP A 58 -31.91 2.78 8.93
C ASP A 58 -32.87 1.68 9.49
N ASN A 59 -32.62 1.17 10.70
CA ASN A 59 -33.36 0.09 11.37
C ASN A 59 -33.41 -1.19 10.51
N ASP A 60 -32.27 -1.58 9.97
CA ASP A 60 -32.14 -2.78 9.15
C ASP A 60 -32.49 -4.03 9.97
N THR A 61 -33.02 -5.07 9.30
CA THR A 61 -33.38 -6.34 9.93
C THR A 61 -32.19 -6.96 10.66
N LEU A 62 -31.02 -6.90 10.04
CA LEU A 62 -29.73 -7.33 10.58
C LEU A 62 -28.59 -6.75 9.72
N LEU A 63 -27.40 -6.72 10.30
CA LEU A 63 -26.13 -6.60 9.58
C LEU A 63 -25.55 -7.99 9.36
N LEU A 64 -25.33 -8.37 8.10
CA LEU A 64 -24.60 -9.57 7.70
C LEU A 64 -23.16 -9.19 7.35
N VAL A 65 -22.20 -9.82 8.00
CA VAL A 65 -20.77 -9.62 7.82
C VAL A 65 -20.17 -10.91 7.27
N GLU A 66 -19.84 -10.91 5.99
CA GLU A 66 -19.11 -12.01 5.35
C GLU A 66 -17.61 -11.82 5.62
N LEU A 67 -17.02 -12.74 6.37
CA LEU A 67 -15.70 -12.58 6.98
C LEU A 67 -14.70 -13.56 6.36
N ASP A 68 -13.56 -13.02 5.92
CA ASP A 68 -12.37 -13.77 5.55
C ASP A 68 -11.12 -13.03 6.02
N THR A 69 -10.59 -13.39 7.18
CA THR A 69 -9.47 -12.68 7.80
C THR A 69 -8.46 -13.61 8.47
N PRO A 70 -7.15 -13.37 8.27
CA PRO A 70 -6.10 -13.99 9.06
C PRO A 70 -5.98 -13.36 10.47
N GLY A 71 -6.74 -12.29 10.75
CA GLY A 71 -6.68 -11.51 11.99
C GLY A 71 -6.06 -10.14 11.80
N GLY A 72 -5.59 -9.53 12.90
CA GLY A 72 -5.01 -8.19 12.88
C GLY A 72 -4.99 -7.52 14.25
N LEU A 73 -5.13 -6.19 14.26
CA LEU A 73 -4.95 -5.37 15.45
C LEU A 73 -6.04 -5.60 16.52
N VAL A 74 -5.61 -5.89 17.75
CA VAL A 74 -6.50 -6.05 18.91
C VAL A 74 -7.30 -4.76 19.20
N SER A 75 -6.71 -3.58 18.97
CA SER A 75 -7.41 -2.30 19.16
C SER A 75 -8.61 -2.17 18.22
N SER A 76 -8.41 -2.44 16.93
CA SER A 76 -9.47 -2.46 15.91
C SER A 76 -10.54 -3.49 16.21
N LEU A 77 -10.14 -4.71 16.60
CA LEU A 77 -11.06 -5.75 17.06
C LEU A 77 -11.93 -5.26 18.21
N ARG A 78 -11.32 -4.69 19.26
CA ARG A 78 -12.06 -4.23 20.45
C ARG A 78 -13.07 -3.15 20.08
N GLN A 79 -12.74 -2.25 19.17
CA GLN A 79 -13.69 -1.24 18.67
C GLN A 79 -14.88 -1.89 17.93
N MET A 80 -14.62 -2.84 17.02
CA MET A 80 -15.68 -3.57 16.32
C MET A 80 -16.60 -4.31 17.30
N VAL A 81 -16.02 -5.05 18.26
CA VAL A 81 -16.78 -5.79 19.28
C VAL A 81 -17.60 -4.85 20.16
N GLN A 82 -17.06 -3.70 20.57
CA GLN A 82 -17.83 -2.68 21.28
C GLN A 82 -19.04 -2.21 20.47
N GLY A 83 -18.84 -1.99 19.16
CA GLY A 83 -19.93 -1.70 18.23
C GLY A 83 -21.00 -2.80 18.22
N VAL A 84 -20.60 -4.07 18.09
CA VAL A 84 -21.52 -5.23 18.14
C VAL A 84 -22.31 -5.26 19.45
N MET A 85 -21.65 -5.02 20.59
CA MET A 85 -22.31 -5.03 21.90
C MET A 85 -23.29 -3.87 22.08
N ALA A 86 -23.02 -2.71 21.47
CA ALA A 86 -23.89 -1.54 21.49
C ALA A 86 -24.97 -1.55 20.39
N SER A 87 -24.94 -2.53 19.47
CA SER A 87 -25.82 -2.56 18.32
C SER A 87 -27.30 -2.77 18.70
N ARG A 88 -28.18 -1.99 18.07
CA ARG A 88 -29.64 -2.10 18.17
C ARG A 88 -30.19 -3.12 17.17
N VAL A 89 -29.46 -3.38 16.09
CA VAL A 89 -29.77 -4.42 15.09
C VAL A 89 -28.92 -5.67 15.33
N PRO A 90 -29.43 -6.89 15.03
CA PRO A 90 -28.63 -8.11 15.09
C PRO A 90 -27.42 -8.05 14.15
N VAL A 91 -26.25 -8.48 14.64
CA VAL A 91 -25.04 -8.67 13.82
C VAL A 91 -24.81 -10.17 13.61
N VAL A 92 -24.83 -10.58 12.35
CA VAL A 92 -24.53 -11.94 11.89
C VAL A 92 -23.13 -11.94 11.29
N VAL A 93 -22.22 -12.73 11.83
CA VAL A 93 -20.89 -12.93 11.25
C VAL A 93 -20.86 -14.30 10.60
N TYR A 94 -20.55 -14.34 9.31
CA TYR A 94 -20.53 -15.53 8.48
C TYR A 94 -19.15 -15.70 7.85
N VAL A 95 -18.41 -16.74 8.26
CA VAL A 95 -17.11 -17.05 7.66
C VAL A 95 -17.33 -17.69 6.29
N ALA A 96 -16.99 -16.95 5.24
CA ALA A 96 -17.32 -17.29 3.86
C ALA A 96 -16.44 -16.50 2.87
N PRO A 97 -16.26 -16.99 1.63
CA PRO A 97 -16.80 -18.25 1.07
C PRO A 97 -16.07 -19.49 1.58
N SER A 98 -16.38 -20.69 1.05
CA SER A 98 -15.56 -21.88 1.30
C SER A 98 -14.08 -21.61 1.01
N GLY A 99 -13.19 -22.04 1.91
CA GLY A 99 -11.76 -21.70 1.88
C GLY A 99 -11.38 -20.43 2.63
N ALA A 100 -12.36 -19.63 3.07
CA ALA A 100 -12.13 -18.49 3.96
C ALA A 100 -11.79 -18.93 5.39
N GLN A 101 -11.24 -18.00 6.15
CA GLN A 101 -10.89 -18.20 7.55
C GLN A 101 -11.36 -17.05 8.43
N ALA A 102 -11.59 -17.35 9.71
CA ALA A 102 -11.74 -16.37 10.78
C ALA A 102 -10.70 -16.66 11.86
N ALA A 103 -9.45 -16.34 11.56
CA ALA A 103 -8.33 -16.55 12.46
C ALA A 103 -8.09 -15.33 13.34
N SER A 104 -7.49 -15.56 14.52
CA SER A 104 -7.08 -14.52 15.46
C SER A 104 -8.17 -13.51 15.79
N ALA A 105 -8.02 -12.24 15.43
CA ALA A 105 -9.05 -11.24 15.63
C ALA A 105 -10.41 -11.63 15.02
N GLY A 106 -10.40 -12.31 13.87
CA GLY A 106 -11.62 -12.82 13.23
C GLY A 106 -12.38 -13.82 14.10
N ALA A 107 -11.68 -14.72 14.80
CA ALA A 107 -12.30 -15.68 15.71
C ALA A 107 -13.03 -14.98 16.87
N LEU A 108 -12.42 -13.93 17.43
CA LEU A 108 -13.02 -13.17 18.52
C LEU A 108 -14.19 -12.29 18.04
N LEU A 109 -14.12 -11.75 16.81
CA LEU A 109 -15.25 -11.05 16.19
C LEU A 109 -16.43 -12.01 15.96
N LEU A 110 -16.17 -13.21 15.44
CA LEU A 110 -17.15 -14.29 15.29
C LEU A 110 -17.80 -14.64 16.63
N LEU A 111 -17.01 -14.84 17.69
CA LEU A 111 -17.51 -15.10 19.04
C LEU A 111 -18.39 -13.97 19.60
N SER A 112 -18.23 -12.73 19.14
CA SER A 112 -19.01 -11.58 19.61
C SER A 112 -20.39 -11.46 18.95
N ALA A 113 -20.61 -12.13 17.81
CA ALA A 113 -21.78 -11.96 16.96
C ALA A 113 -23.08 -12.38 17.65
N ASN A 114 -24.22 -11.81 17.25
CA ASN A 114 -25.53 -12.33 17.65
C ASN A 114 -25.80 -13.69 17.03
N VAL A 115 -25.35 -13.89 15.78
CA VAL A 115 -25.32 -15.19 15.12
C VAL A 115 -23.95 -15.38 14.48
N ALA A 116 -23.28 -16.48 14.83
CA ALA A 116 -22.02 -16.90 14.28
C ALA A 116 -22.26 -18.08 13.34
N ALA A 117 -21.83 -17.96 12.09
CA ALA A 117 -22.02 -18.99 11.07
C ALA A 117 -20.74 -19.21 10.28
N MET A 118 -20.61 -20.38 9.67
CA MET A 118 -19.45 -20.75 8.85
C MET A 118 -19.90 -21.50 7.60
N ALA A 119 -19.23 -21.29 6.47
CA ALA A 119 -19.38 -22.13 5.28
C ALA A 119 -18.58 -23.43 5.43
N PRO A 120 -18.97 -24.54 4.78
CA PRO A 120 -18.12 -25.73 4.74
C PRO A 120 -16.76 -25.42 4.12
N GLY A 121 -15.72 -26.07 4.64
CA GLY A 121 -14.33 -25.83 4.22
C GLY A 121 -13.74 -24.51 4.72
N THR A 122 -14.33 -23.89 5.76
CA THR A 122 -13.75 -22.75 6.47
C THR A 122 -13.24 -23.15 7.85
N GLU A 123 -12.39 -22.30 8.44
CA GLU A 123 -11.77 -22.51 9.75
C GLU A 123 -11.83 -21.27 10.64
N THR A 124 -11.80 -21.47 11.96
CA THR A 124 -11.72 -20.40 12.96
C THR A 124 -10.85 -20.79 14.16
N GLY A 125 -10.26 -19.80 14.84
CA GLY A 125 -9.40 -20.02 16.01
C GLY A 125 -8.05 -19.33 15.85
N ALA A 126 -6.97 -19.99 16.28
CA ALA A 126 -5.59 -19.49 16.22
C ALA A 126 -5.46 -18.04 16.74
N ALA A 127 -5.95 -17.80 17.96
CA ALA A 127 -6.11 -16.45 18.54
C ALA A 127 -5.06 -16.09 19.60
N HIS A 128 -3.91 -16.74 19.57
CA HIS A 128 -2.80 -16.38 20.45
C HIS A 128 -2.22 -15.01 20.08
N PRO A 129 -1.99 -14.11 21.05
CA PRO A 129 -1.35 -12.83 20.77
C PRO A 129 0.09 -13.04 20.35
N VAL A 130 0.46 -12.32 19.29
CA VAL A 130 1.85 -12.18 18.88
C VAL A 130 2.24 -10.71 18.96
N ASP A 131 3.47 -10.44 19.41
CA ASP A 131 3.99 -9.08 19.47
C ASP A 131 4.41 -8.64 18.07
N ILE A 132 3.60 -7.75 17.51
CA ILE A 132 3.79 -7.13 16.20
C ILE A 132 5.16 -6.39 16.17
N SER A 133 5.62 -5.79 17.27
CA SER A 133 6.83 -4.95 17.30
C SER A 133 8.19 -5.67 17.15
N GLY A 134 8.18 -7.00 16.97
CA GLY A 134 9.40 -7.76 16.63
C GLY A 134 10.42 -7.93 17.77
N GLY A 135 10.04 -7.61 19.02
CA GLY A 135 10.93 -7.66 20.19
C GLY A 135 10.50 -8.56 21.35
N GLY A 136 9.35 -9.23 21.26
CA GLY A 136 8.84 -10.04 22.37
C GLY A 136 9.42 -11.46 22.40
N GLU A 137 10.32 -11.74 23.35
CA GLU A 137 10.64 -13.13 23.72
C GLU A 137 9.34 -13.89 24.08
N LYS A 138 9.15 -15.08 23.49
CA LYS A 138 8.11 -16.03 23.90
C LYS A 138 8.21 -16.25 25.41
N GLY A 139 7.16 -15.90 26.15
CA GLY A 139 7.09 -16.09 27.60
C GLY A 139 7.48 -14.88 28.46
N SER A 140 7.73 -13.71 27.88
CA SER A 140 7.92 -12.47 28.65
C SER A 140 6.72 -12.17 29.58
N VAL A 141 6.98 -11.50 30.71
CA VAL A 141 5.92 -11.11 31.66
C VAL A 141 4.84 -10.27 30.98
N MET A 142 5.22 -9.44 30.00
CA MET A 142 4.29 -8.64 29.21
C MET A 142 3.44 -9.50 28.28
N GLY A 143 4.06 -10.46 27.56
CA GLY A 143 3.33 -11.40 26.70
C GLY A 143 2.28 -12.19 27.47
N LYS A 144 2.62 -12.71 28.65
CA LYS A 144 1.67 -13.40 29.54
C LYS A 144 0.53 -12.50 30.01
N LYS A 145 0.78 -11.21 30.24
CA LYS A 145 -0.28 -10.25 30.60
C LYS A 145 -1.26 -10.04 29.44
N ILE A 146 -0.75 -9.89 28.22
CA ILE A 146 -1.57 -9.73 27.01
C ILE A 146 -2.38 -11.00 26.75
N GLU A 147 -1.76 -12.17 26.85
CA GLU A 147 -2.42 -13.48 26.71
C GLU A 147 -3.54 -13.65 27.74
N ASN A 148 -3.27 -13.37 29.02
CA ASN A 148 -4.28 -13.46 30.07
C ASN A 148 -5.45 -12.48 29.85
N ASP A 149 -5.16 -11.25 29.43
CA ASP A 149 -6.18 -10.25 29.10
C ASP A 149 -7.06 -10.70 27.93
N LEU A 150 -6.45 -11.18 26.84
CA LEU A 150 -7.20 -11.68 25.68
C LEU A 150 -7.98 -12.96 25.98
N ALA A 151 -7.42 -13.88 26.77
CA ALA A 151 -8.13 -15.10 27.17
C ALA A 151 -9.35 -14.76 28.06
N ALA A 152 -9.22 -13.79 28.97
CA ALA A 152 -10.35 -13.29 29.75
C ALA A 152 -11.40 -12.62 28.85
N PHE A 153 -10.96 -11.80 27.89
CA PHE A 153 -11.84 -11.16 26.92
C PHE A 153 -12.60 -12.19 26.08
N ALA A 154 -11.91 -13.17 25.49
CA ALA A 154 -12.50 -14.23 24.68
C ALA A 154 -13.56 -15.02 25.45
N ARG A 155 -13.26 -15.43 26.69
CA ARG A 155 -14.23 -16.08 27.58
C ARG A 155 -15.45 -15.21 27.86
N SER A 156 -15.25 -13.92 28.12
CA SER A 156 -16.34 -12.98 28.37
C SER A 156 -17.26 -12.86 27.15
N LEU A 157 -16.71 -12.86 25.93
CA LEU A 157 -17.52 -12.83 24.70
C LEU A 157 -18.32 -14.12 24.54
N ALA A 158 -17.66 -15.27 24.72
CA ALA A 158 -18.30 -16.57 24.62
C ALA A 158 -19.44 -16.70 25.64
N GLN A 159 -19.21 -16.35 26.91
CA GLN A 159 -20.24 -16.36 27.95
C GLN A 159 -21.40 -15.41 27.63
N LYS A 160 -21.12 -14.18 27.18
CA LYS A 160 -22.17 -13.22 26.82
C LYS A 160 -23.05 -13.72 25.66
N ARG A 161 -22.52 -14.58 24.80
CA ARG A 161 -23.25 -15.12 23.64
C ARG A 161 -23.67 -16.58 23.77
N GLY A 162 -23.46 -17.20 24.92
CA GLY A 162 -23.82 -18.62 25.14
C GLY A 162 -22.98 -19.62 24.35
N ARG A 163 -21.72 -19.27 24.04
CA ARG A 163 -20.75 -20.11 23.32
C ARG A 163 -19.72 -20.70 24.29
N SER A 164 -18.98 -21.74 23.87
CA SER A 164 -18.00 -22.42 24.74
C SER A 164 -16.88 -21.47 25.22
N PRO A 165 -16.83 -21.15 26.53
CA PRO A 165 -15.73 -20.36 27.10
C PRO A 165 -14.42 -21.16 27.11
N GLU A 166 -14.48 -22.48 27.22
CA GLU A 166 -13.30 -23.36 27.21
C GLU A 166 -12.62 -23.32 25.85
N TRP A 167 -13.39 -23.44 24.76
CA TRP A 167 -12.84 -23.30 23.41
C TRP A 167 -12.24 -21.91 23.21
N ALA A 168 -12.94 -20.85 23.63
CA ALA A 168 -12.48 -19.48 23.51
C ALA A 168 -11.15 -19.24 24.26
N GLU A 169 -10.98 -19.79 25.46
CA GLU A 169 -9.72 -19.71 26.21
C GLU A 169 -8.60 -20.47 25.49
N ARG A 170 -8.86 -21.70 25.04
CA ARG A 170 -7.87 -22.53 24.35
C ARG A 170 -7.46 -21.95 23.00
N ALA A 171 -8.37 -21.31 22.27
CA ALA A 171 -8.05 -20.64 21.02
C ALA A 171 -7.01 -19.53 21.23
N VAL A 172 -7.03 -18.86 22.38
CA VAL A 172 -6.05 -17.84 22.77
C VAL A 172 -4.78 -18.45 23.36
N ARG A 173 -4.87 -19.42 24.27
CA ARG A 173 -3.70 -19.94 24.99
C ARG A 173 -2.92 -21.02 24.23
N GLU A 174 -3.63 -21.89 23.55
CA GLU A 174 -3.11 -23.10 22.88
C GLU A 174 -3.09 -22.95 21.36
N SER A 175 -3.57 -21.83 20.82
CA SER A 175 -3.69 -21.59 19.36
C SER A 175 -4.51 -22.64 18.62
N ILE A 176 -5.50 -23.26 19.26
CA ILE A 176 -6.34 -24.24 18.56
C ILE A 176 -7.13 -23.58 17.43
N ALA A 177 -7.31 -24.33 16.35
CA ALA A 177 -8.21 -23.98 15.25
C ALA A 177 -9.24 -25.10 15.09
N SER A 178 -10.39 -24.76 14.51
CA SER A 178 -11.50 -25.68 14.30
C SER A 178 -12.12 -25.44 12.94
N THR A 179 -12.41 -26.52 12.23
CA THR A 179 -13.25 -26.51 11.03
C THR A 179 -14.68 -26.10 11.38
N ALA A 180 -15.48 -25.71 10.39
CA ALA A 180 -16.90 -25.38 10.57
C ALA A 180 -17.68 -26.44 11.38
N SER A 181 -17.46 -27.73 11.09
CA SER A 181 -18.13 -28.85 11.79
C SER A 181 -17.67 -29.00 13.25
N GLU A 182 -16.37 -28.87 13.52
CA GLU A 182 -15.81 -28.93 14.88
C GLU A 182 -16.27 -27.73 15.72
N ALA A 183 -16.28 -26.53 15.12
CA ALA A 183 -16.75 -25.32 15.76
C ALA A 183 -18.24 -25.41 16.12
N LEU A 184 -19.07 -25.99 15.25
CA LEU A 184 -20.49 -26.24 15.54
C LEU A 184 -20.65 -27.24 16.68
N ALA A 185 -19.93 -28.36 16.64
CA ALA A 185 -19.98 -29.39 17.67
C ALA A 185 -19.48 -28.90 19.04
N ALA A 186 -18.50 -27.99 19.06
CA ALA A 186 -17.97 -27.37 20.26
C ALA A 186 -18.82 -26.18 20.77
N GLY A 187 -19.92 -25.83 20.10
CA GLY A 187 -20.76 -24.69 20.49
C GLY A 187 -20.07 -23.34 20.35
N VAL A 188 -19.17 -23.21 19.37
CA VAL A 188 -18.47 -21.96 19.02
C VAL A 188 -19.30 -21.15 18.03
N ILE A 189 -20.01 -21.83 17.13
CA ILE A 189 -20.90 -21.23 16.14
C ILE A 189 -22.30 -21.79 16.27
N ASP A 190 -23.25 -21.11 15.64
CA ASP A 190 -24.67 -21.43 15.72
C ASP A 190 -25.16 -22.31 14.57
N THR A 191 -24.55 -22.19 13.39
CA THR A 191 -24.97 -22.92 12.19
C THR A 191 -23.86 -22.99 11.15
N VAL A 192 -23.95 -23.98 10.26
CA VAL A 192 -23.15 -24.10 9.05
C VAL A 192 -24.10 -23.99 7.87
N ALA A 193 -23.74 -23.20 6.86
CA ALA A 193 -24.55 -22.98 5.66
C ALA A 193 -23.64 -22.88 4.44
N ASP A 194 -24.04 -23.39 3.28
CA ASP A 194 -23.19 -23.41 2.08
C ASP A 194 -23.02 -22.01 1.46
N ASN A 195 -24.04 -21.17 1.62
CA ASN A 195 -24.10 -19.85 1.01
C ASN A 195 -25.03 -18.93 1.79
N ARG A 196 -24.97 -17.64 1.46
CA ARG A 196 -25.79 -16.59 2.06
C ARG A 196 -27.29 -16.92 2.06
N LYS A 197 -27.82 -17.47 0.98
CA LYS A 197 -29.26 -17.76 0.87
C LYS A 197 -29.68 -18.80 1.88
N GLU A 198 -28.92 -19.89 1.99
CA GLU A 198 -29.17 -20.93 2.99
C GLU A 198 -29.02 -20.39 4.42
N LEU A 199 -27.99 -19.60 4.68
CA LEU A 199 -27.79 -18.95 5.97
C LEU A 199 -29.01 -18.11 6.38
N LEU A 200 -29.50 -17.25 5.48
CA LEU A 200 -30.64 -16.39 5.77
C LEU A 200 -31.91 -17.22 6.07
N VAL A 201 -32.09 -18.36 5.41
CA VAL A 201 -33.19 -19.29 5.71
C VAL A 201 -32.99 -19.97 7.07
N SER A 202 -31.78 -20.40 7.41
CA SER A 202 -31.52 -21.15 8.64
C SER A 202 -31.65 -20.30 9.91
N ILE A 203 -31.44 -18.98 9.80
CA ILE A 203 -31.53 -18.04 10.93
C ILE A 203 -32.90 -17.34 11.04
N ASP A 204 -33.81 -17.55 10.09
CA ASP A 204 -35.14 -16.96 10.11
C ASP A 204 -35.93 -17.44 11.34
N GLY A 205 -36.57 -16.51 12.05
CA GLY A 205 -37.30 -16.80 13.28
C GLY A 205 -36.42 -16.94 14.54
N ARG A 206 -35.09 -16.82 14.43
CA ARG A 206 -34.19 -16.94 15.58
C ARG A 206 -34.31 -15.73 16.52
N LYS A 207 -34.36 -16.00 17.83
CA LYS A 207 -34.32 -14.99 18.89
C LYS A 207 -32.88 -14.62 19.23
N VAL A 208 -32.57 -13.34 19.30
CA VAL A 208 -31.24 -12.81 19.61
C VAL A 208 -31.31 -11.62 20.56
N GLU A 209 -30.33 -11.50 21.46
CA GLU A 209 -30.23 -10.39 22.41
C GLU A 209 -29.40 -9.24 21.83
N THR A 210 -30.03 -8.07 21.64
CA THR A 210 -29.40 -6.82 21.19
C THR A 210 -29.36 -5.78 22.31
N ALA A 211 -28.75 -4.61 22.08
CA ALA A 211 -28.71 -3.54 23.07
C ALA A 211 -30.09 -2.99 23.46
N ILE A 212 -31.11 -3.17 22.61
CA ILE A 212 -32.49 -2.75 22.87
C ILE A 212 -33.38 -3.88 23.41
N GLY A 213 -32.82 -5.08 23.61
CA GLY A 213 -33.53 -6.26 24.11
C GLY A 213 -33.55 -7.43 23.12
N GLU A 214 -34.43 -8.39 23.38
CA GLU A 214 -34.61 -9.58 22.54
C GLU A 214 -35.35 -9.20 21.25
N LEU A 215 -34.76 -9.55 20.10
CA LEU A 215 -35.35 -9.39 18.77
C LEU A 215 -35.46 -10.75 18.07
N ILE A 216 -36.44 -10.88 17.18
CA ILE A 216 -36.60 -12.04 16.31
C ILE A 216 -36.10 -11.67 14.92
N ILE A 217 -35.13 -12.43 14.41
CA ILE A 217 -34.61 -12.27 13.05
C ILE A 217 -35.70 -12.68 12.06
N ARG A 218 -35.99 -11.81 11.07
CA ARG A 218 -36.98 -12.06 10.01
C ARG A 218 -36.36 -11.75 8.65
N THR A 219 -35.89 -12.77 7.94
CA THR A 219 -35.16 -12.64 6.66
C THR A 219 -36.04 -12.91 5.44
N THR A 220 -37.21 -13.51 5.63
CA THR A 220 -38.13 -13.86 4.54
C THR A 220 -38.58 -12.63 3.73
N ASN A 221 -38.34 -12.66 2.41
CA ASN A 221 -38.65 -11.58 1.45
C ASN A 221 -38.01 -10.21 1.78
N VAL A 222 -36.91 -10.21 2.54
CA VAL A 222 -36.17 -8.99 2.87
C VAL A 222 -35.06 -8.78 1.83
N PRO A 223 -35.03 -7.63 1.11
CA PRO A 223 -33.96 -7.35 0.16
C PRO A 223 -32.62 -7.19 0.87
N VAL A 224 -31.56 -7.68 0.21
CA VAL A 224 -30.18 -7.49 0.67
C VAL A 224 -29.60 -6.24 0.00
N LYS A 225 -29.10 -5.31 0.81
CA LYS A 225 -28.39 -4.11 0.37
C LYS A 225 -26.91 -4.27 0.67
N GLU A 226 -26.10 -4.34 -0.38
CA GLU A 226 -24.64 -4.37 -0.25
C GLU A 226 -24.14 -3.01 0.24
N ALA A 227 -23.32 -3.04 1.28
CA ALA A 227 -22.43 -1.96 1.63
C ALA A 227 -21.10 -2.16 0.93
N SER A 228 -20.52 -1.07 0.46
CA SER A 228 -19.15 -1.04 -0.07
C SER A 228 -18.33 -0.03 0.74
N PRO A 229 -17.02 -0.25 0.85
CA PRO A 229 -16.14 0.76 1.41
C PRO A 229 -16.21 2.06 0.61
N THR A 230 -16.05 3.19 1.29
CA THR A 230 -15.81 4.46 0.63
C THR A 230 -14.37 4.52 0.13
N PHE A 231 -14.06 5.38 -0.84
CA PHE A 231 -12.69 5.56 -1.34
C PHE A 231 -11.66 5.80 -0.21
N GLY A 232 -12.02 6.59 0.81
CA GLY A 232 -11.14 6.81 1.97
C GLY A 232 -10.88 5.54 2.77
N GLU A 233 -11.91 4.72 2.98
CA GLU A 233 -11.79 3.43 3.67
C GLU A 233 -11.01 2.40 2.84
N GLU A 234 -11.19 2.37 1.52
CA GLU A 234 -10.39 1.54 0.60
C GLU A 234 -8.91 1.92 0.70
N VAL A 235 -8.59 3.21 0.65
CA VAL A 235 -7.22 3.70 0.79
C VAL A 235 -6.64 3.32 2.15
N MET A 236 -7.40 3.47 3.24
CA MET A 236 -6.94 3.09 4.58
C MET A 236 -6.71 1.58 4.72
N MET A 237 -7.59 0.76 4.16
CA MET A 237 -7.44 -0.70 4.16
C MET A 237 -6.26 -1.14 3.28
N ALA A 238 -6.08 -0.51 2.12
CA ALA A 238 -4.99 -0.77 1.20
C ALA A 238 -3.62 -0.40 1.78
N ILE A 239 -3.52 0.73 2.48
CA ILE A 239 -2.26 1.20 3.08
C ILE A 239 -1.77 0.28 4.20
N ALA A 240 -2.67 -0.48 4.84
CA ALA A 240 -2.31 -1.49 5.81
C ALA A 240 -1.82 -2.81 5.19
N ASP A 241 -1.77 -2.93 3.86
CA ASP A 241 -1.16 -4.07 3.16
C ASP A 241 0.36 -3.83 2.98
N PRO A 242 1.23 -4.73 3.48
CA PRO A 242 2.68 -4.59 3.33
C PRO A 242 3.17 -4.48 1.88
N ASN A 243 2.49 -5.11 0.92
CA ASN A 243 2.86 -5.03 -0.49
C ASN A 243 2.57 -3.65 -1.05
N ILE A 244 1.46 -3.03 -0.66
CA ILE A 244 1.08 -1.68 -1.09
C ILE A 244 2.01 -0.66 -0.41
N ALA A 245 2.26 -0.81 0.89
CA ALA A 245 3.24 -0.01 1.62
C ALA A 245 4.62 -0.06 0.94
N TYR A 246 5.06 -1.25 0.55
CA TYR A 246 6.34 -1.46 -0.13
C TYR A 246 6.34 -0.90 -1.56
N PHE A 247 5.25 -1.06 -2.31
CA PHE A 247 5.11 -0.48 -3.64
C PHE A 247 5.20 1.05 -3.58
N LEU A 248 4.51 1.68 -2.64
CA LEU A 248 4.58 3.13 -2.41
C LEU A 248 5.99 3.58 -2.05
N LEU A 249 6.70 2.81 -1.22
CA LEU A 249 8.10 3.07 -0.89
C LEU A 249 8.99 3.03 -2.14
N LEU A 250 8.96 1.94 -2.91
CA LEU A 250 9.79 1.82 -4.13
C LEU A 250 9.41 2.84 -5.21
N LEU A 251 8.12 3.10 -5.40
CA LEU A 251 7.64 4.14 -6.32
C LEU A 251 8.16 5.52 -5.88
N GLY A 252 8.12 5.77 -4.58
CA GLY A 252 8.66 6.95 -3.95
C GLY A 252 10.15 7.15 -4.22
N LEU A 253 10.93 6.09 -4.01
CA LEU A 253 12.36 6.05 -4.31
C LEU A 253 12.64 6.27 -5.80
N ALA A 254 11.89 5.62 -6.69
CA ALA A 254 12.03 5.77 -8.12
C ALA A 254 11.72 7.19 -8.59
N GLY A 255 10.65 7.81 -8.08
CA GLY A 255 10.28 9.18 -8.41
C GLY A 255 11.33 10.20 -8.00
N LEU A 256 11.85 10.09 -6.77
CA LEU A 256 12.95 10.94 -6.31
C LEU A 256 14.23 10.71 -7.11
N TRP A 257 14.60 9.45 -7.33
CA TRP A 257 15.78 9.11 -8.13
C TRP A 257 15.68 9.73 -9.53
N PHE A 258 14.50 9.64 -10.16
CA PHE A 258 14.29 10.12 -11.53
C PHE A 258 14.36 11.63 -11.63
N GLU A 259 13.76 12.35 -10.68
CA GLU A 259 13.84 13.80 -10.61
C GLU A 259 15.28 14.29 -10.44
N LEU A 260 16.05 13.64 -9.56
CA LEU A 260 17.44 14.00 -9.30
C LEU A 260 18.34 13.75 -10.52
N SER A 261 18.02 12.71 -11.31
CA SER A 261 18.81 12.32 -12.48
C SER A 261 18.40 13.06 -13.75
N THR A 262 17.17 13.57 -13.81
CA THR A 262 16.66 14.40 -14.90
C THR A 262 16.09 15.70 -14.32
N PRO A 263 16.95 16.67 -13.96
CA PRO A 263 16.50 17.92 -13.36
C PRO A 263 15.47 18.63 -14.25
N GLY A 264 14.32 19.00 -13.68
CA GLY A 264 13.30 19.80 -14.35
C GLY A 264 12.04 19.03 -14.79
N ALA A 265 11.94 17.73 -14.52
CA ALA A 265 10.71 16.97 -14.77
C ALA A 265 9.59 17.31 -13.77
N VAL A 266 9.93 17.69 -12.53
CA VAL A 266 9.11 18.07 -11.35
C VAL A 266 8.05 17.04 -10.93
N LEU A 267 7.25 16.54 -11.86
CA LEU A 267 6.17 15.58 -11.63
C LEU A 267 6.66 14.26 -11.01
N PRO A 268 7.75 13.62 -11.48
CA PRO A 268 8.26 12.39 -10.87
C PRO A 268 8.73 12.62 -9.42
N GLY A 269 9.36 13.75 -9.15
CA GLY A 269 9.79 14.12 -7.80
C GLY A 269 8.63 14.33 -6.84
N VAL A 270 7.59 15.06 -7.27
CA VAL A 270 6.39 15.30 -6.44
C VAL A 270 5.61 14.00 -6.21
N ALA A 271 5.36 13.21 -7.26
CA ALA A 271 4.70 11.93 -7.13
C ALA A 271 5.49 10.98 -6.22
N GLY A 272 6.83 10.98 -6.35
CA GLY A 272 7.73 10.22 -5.50
C GLY A 272 7.66 10.64 -4.03
N ALA A 273 7.70 11.94 -3.76
CA ALA A 273 7.60 12.47 -2.40
C ALA A 273 6.25 12.12 -1.75
N ILE A 274 5.13 12.24 -2.48
CA ILE A 274 3.81 11.84 -1.98
C ILE A 274 3.78 10.34 -1.69
N ALA A 275 4.31 9.51 -2.59
CA ALA A 275 4.37 8.06 -2.39
C ALA A 275 5.22 7.68 -1.16
N LEU A 276 6.34 8.37 -0.92
CA LEU A 276 7.13 8.19 0.31
C LEU A 276 6.39 8.60 1.58
N VAL A 277 5.64 9.70 1.56
CA VAL A 277 4.83 10.13 2.72
C VAL A 277 3.75 9.10 3.02
N LEU A 278 3.05 8.61 2.00
CA LEU A 278 2.03 7.56 2.16
C LEU A 278 2.66 6.23 2.62
N GLY A 279 3.81 5.85 2.06
CA GLY A 279 4.57 4.69 2.50
C GLY A 279 5.07 4.81 3.94
N ALA A 280 5.50 6.00 4.36
CA ALA A 280 5.88 6.27 5.75
C ALA A 280 4.69 6.17 6.71
N TRP A 281 3.51 6.62 6.30
CA TRP A 281 2.29 6.43 7.07
C TRP A 281 1.87 4.95 7.14
N ALA A 282 1.98 4.21 6.04
CA ALA A 282 1.77 2.76 6.01
C ALA A 282 2.69 2.03 7.01
N MET A 283 3.96 2.41 7.03
CA MET A 283 4.98 1.90 7.94
C MET A 283 4.68 2.19 9.42
N GLN A 284 3.90 3.23 9.74
CA GLN A 284 3.45 3.49 11.11
C GLN A 284 2.40 2.48 11.58
N LEU A 285 1.60 1.94 10.64
CA LEU A 285 0.57 0.95 10.92
C LEU A 285 1.12 -0.49 10.93
N LEU A 286 2.29 -0.69 10.34
CA LEU A 286 2.92 -1.99 10.15
C LEU A 286 4.09 -2.20 11.13
N PRO A 287 4.37 -3.45 11.51
CA PRO A 287 5.57 -3.81 12.27
C PRO A 287 6.83 -3.68 11.44
N VAL A 288 7.41 -2.49 11.41
CA VAL A 288 8.62 -2.24 10.66
C VAL A 288 9.85 -2.66 11.45
N ASN A 289 10.69 -3.49 10.84
CA ASN A 289 12.03 -3.73 11.35
C ASN A 289 12.90 -2.48 11.10
N VAL A 290 13.30 -1.81 12.18
CA VAL A 290 14.14 -0.60 12.13
C VAL A 290 15.43 -0.84 11.36
N THR A 291 16.05 -2.01 11.46
CA THR A 291 17.26 -2.35 10.72
C THR A 291 17.01 -2.37 9.21
N GLY A 292 15.89 -2.97 8.78
CA GLY A 292 15.49 -2.97 7.37
C GLY A 292 15.26 -1.56 6.85
N LEU A 293 14.56 -0.73 7.64
CA LEU A 293 14.31 0.67 7.31
C LEU A 293 15.62 1.48 7.18
N LEU A 294 16.56 1.30 8.11
CA LEU A 294 17.86 1.99 8.07
C LEU A 294 18.67 1.61 6.82
N LEU A 295 18.63 0.34 6.39
CA LEU A 295 19.27 -0.10 5.16
C LEU A 295 18.63 0.52 3.91
N ILE A 296 17.31 0.71 3.91
CA ILE A 296 16.61 1.41 2.81
C ILE A 296 17.01 2.88 2.79
N LEU A 297 17.05 3.57 3.94
CA LEU A 297 17.54 4.94 4.02
C LEU A 297 19.01 5.06 3.57
N LEU A 298 19.84 4.07 3.88
CA LEU A 298 21.21 3.99 3.40
C LEU A 298 21.28 3.84 1.87
N ALA A 299 20.38 3.06 1.27
CA ALA A 299 20.27 2.95 -0.18
C ALA A 299 19.92 4.29 -0.84
N ILE A 300 18.99 5.06 -0.25
CA ILE A 300 18.65 6.42 -0.71
C ILE A 300 19.89 7.31 -0.69
N LEU A 301 20.64 7.27 0.41
CA LEU A 301 21.86 8.05 0.55
C LEU A 301 22.88 7.69 -0.53
N PHE A 302 23.09 6.39 -0.80
CA PHE A 302 24.01 5.96 -1.85
C PHE A 302 23.57 6.38 -3.25
N PHE A 303 22.27 6.28 -3.57
CA PHE A 303 21.75 6.77 -4.85
C PHE A 303 21.92 8.29 -4.99
N GLY A 304 21.67 9.05 -3.93
CA GLY A 304 21.89 10.51 -3.93
C GLY A 304 23.37 10.86 -4.10
N LEU A 305 24.26 10.18 -3.38
CA LEU A 305 25.70 10.44 -3.44
C LEU A 305 26.32 10.08 -4.80
N GLU A 306 25.82 9.07 -5.51
CA GLU A 306 26.29 8.73 -6.87
C GLU A 306 26.11 9.90 -7.86
N ILE A 307 25.16 10.81 -7.62
CA ILE A 307 24.92 11.98 -8.48
C ILE A 307 25.98 13.05 -8.24
N PHE A 308 26.47 13.18 -7.01
CA PHE A 308 27.47 14.20 -6.63
C PHE A 308 28.91 13.70 -6.70
N VAL A 309 29.11 12.40 -6.53
CA VAL A 309 30.42 11.75 -6.50
C VAL A 309 30.57 10.90 -7.75
N VAL A 310 31.66 11.11 -8.51
CA VAL A 310 31.97 10.28 -9.69
C VAL A 310 32.47 8.90 -9.23
N SER A 311 31.56 8.03 -8.80
CA SER A 311 31.86 6.67 -8.34
C SER A 311 31.74 5.60 -9.42
N SER A 312 31.44 5.99 -10.67
CA SER A 312 31.30 5.07 -11.82
C SER A 312 30.29 3.93 -11.57
N GLY A 313 29.26 4.15 -10.75
CA GLY A 313 28.23 3.17 -10.42
C GLY A 313 28.46 2.33 -9.17
N ALA A 314 29.59 2.51 -8.46
CA ALA A 314 29.87 1.71 -7.26
C ALA A 314 28.87 1.98 -6.12
N LEU A 315 28.47 3.25 -5.91
CA LEU A 315 27.48 3.60 -4.89
C LEU A 315 26.09 3.13 -5.32
N ALA A 316 25.76 3.17 -6.62
CA ALA A 316 24.51 2.61 -7.13
C ALA A 316 24.38 1.11 -6.85
N ILE A 317 25.44 0.32 -7.05
CA ILE A 317 25.44 -1.12 -6.74
C ILE A 317 25.30 -1.35 -5.24
N ALA A 318 26.06 -0.63 -4.41
CA ALA A 318 25.93 -0.70 -2.95
C ALA A 318 24.52 -0.34 -2.48
N GLY A 319 23.89 0.66 -3.12
CA GLY A 319 22.51 1.06 -2.89
C GLY A 319 21.52 -0.05 -3.24
N LEU A 320 21.69 -0.74 -4.37
CA LEU A 320 20.84 -1.88 -4.74
C LEU A 320 20.95 -3.05 -3.75
N VAL A 321 22.17 -3.35 -3.27
CA VAL A 321 22.38 -4.40 -2.26
C VAL A 321 21.73 -4.02 -0.93
N ALA A 322 21.96 -2.79 -0.46
CA ALA A 322 21.35 -2.27 0.76
C ALA A 322 19.82 -2.25 0.66
N LEU A 323 19.27 -1.85 -0.50
CA LEU A 323 17.84 -1.87 -0.78
C LEU A 323 17.30 -3.30 -0.73
N PHE A 324 17.94 -4.27 -1.39
CA PHE A 324 17.48 -5.66 -1.40
C PHE A 324 17.40 -6.24 0.03
N ILE A 325 18.49 -6.13 0.80
CA ILE A 325 18.55 -6.65 2.17
C ILE A 325 17.56 -5.90 3.06
N GLY A 326 17.50 -4.58 2.95
CA GLY A 326 16.59 -3.73 3.70
C GLY A 326 15.12 -4.10 3.44
N SER A 327 14.74 -4.27 2.18
CA SER A 327 13.39 -4.66 1.77
C SER A 327 12.98 -6.04 2.26
N VAL A 328 13.87 -7.03 2.25
CA VAL A 328 13.57 -8.36 2.80
C VAL A 328 13.37 -8.30 4.32
N MET A 329 14.08 -7.40 5.01
CA MET A 329 14.01 -7.28 6.46
C MET A 329 12.87 -6.40 6.97
N VAL A 330 12.41 -5.42 6.19
CA VAL A 330 11.51 -4.34 6.65
C VAL A 330 10.17 -4.86 7.15
N PHE A 331 9.57 -5.83 6.45
CA PHE A 331 8.32 -6.50 6.83
C PHE A 331 8.56 -8.01 6.92
N ASN A 332 8.99 -8.49 8.08
CA ASN A 332 9.32 -9.90 8.30
C ASN A 332 8.52 -10.50 9.47
N GLN A 333 7.19 -10.58 9.31
CA GLN A 333 6.29 -11.17 10.30
C GLN A 333 5.39 -12.25 9.65
N PRO A 334 5.94 -13.44 9.33
CA PRO A 334 5.22 -14.51 8.63
C PRO A 334 4.00 -15.04 9.41
N GLU A 335 4.06 -15.05 10.74
CA GLU A 335 2.97 -15.53 11.60
C GLU A 335 1.69 -14.67 11.49
N LEU A 336 1.81 -13.42 11.01
CA LEU A 336 0.71 -12.47 10.86
C LEU A 336 0.27 -12.29 9.40
N GLY A 337 0.90 -13.01 8.46
CA GLY A 337 0.74 -12.75 7.03
C GLY A 337 1.28 -11.38 6.59
N LEU A 338 1.99 -10.66 7.47
CA LEU A 338 2.57 -9.34 7.19
C LEU A 338 3.96 -9.47 6.57
N VAL A 339 4.01 -10.16 5.44
CA VAL A 339 5.23 -10.37 4.64
C VAL A 339 5.03 -9.81 3.24
N ILE A 340 6.12 -9.38 2.62
CA ILE A 340 6.08 -9.00 1.22
C ILE A 340 6.00 -10.28 0.39
N ASN A 341 5.01 -10.38 -0.48
CA ASN A 341 4.88 -11.49 -1.41
C ASN A 341 6.05 -11.44 -2.40
N TRP A 342 6.84 -12.52 -2.46
CA TRP A 342 7.98 -12.65 -3.37
C TRP A 342 7.62 -12.42 -4.84
N TRP A 343 6.40 -12.79 -5.25
CA TRP A 343 5.90 -12.57 -6.61
C TRP A 343 5.63 -11.10 -6.93
N VAL A 344 5.42 -10.26 -5.92
CA VAL A 344 5.31 -8.80 -6.08
C VAL A 344 6.69 -8.16 -5.94
N PHE A 345 7.47 -8.60 -4.94
CA PHE A 345 8.78 -8.05 -4.61
C PHE A 345 9.79 -8.20 -5.76
N LEU A 346 9.99 -9.42 -6.28
CA LEU A 346 11.06 -9.70 -7.25
C LEU A 346 10.90 -8.91 -8.56
N PRO A 347 9.73 -8.92 -9.22
CA PRO A 347 9.56 -8.15 -10.46
C PRO A 347 9.80 -6.66 -10.24
N LEU A 348 9.24 -6.10 -9.17
CA LEU A 348 9.34 -4.67 -8.88
C LEU A 348 10.78 -4.26 -8.56
N PHE A 349 11.49 -5.04 -7.75
CA PHE A 349 12.90 -4.83 -7.43
C PHE A 349 13.78 -4.96 -8.68
N LEU A 350 13.56 -5.97 -9.53
CA LEU A 350 14.33 -6.18 -10.75
C LEU A 350 14.09 -5.05 -11.76
N SER A 351 12.85 -4.58 -11.91
CA SER A 351 12.54 -3.43 -12.78
C SER A 351 13.23 -2.15 -12.30
N PHE A 352 13.18 -1.85 -11.00
CA PHE A 352 13.90 -0.71 -10.43
C PHE A 352 15.41 -0.84 -10.62
N SER A 353 15.97 -2.02 -10.32
CA SER A 353 17.41 -2.31 -10.48
C SER A 353 17.87 -2.15 -11.92
N ALA A 354 17.09 -2.65 -12.89
CA ALA A 354 17.38 -2.51 -14.31
C ALA A 354 17.39 -1.04 -14.74
N GLY A 355 16.44 -0.22 -14.24
CA GLY A 355 16.41 1.22 -14.49
C GLY A 355 17.66 1.94 -13.97
N VAL A 356 18.03 1.68 -12.71
CA VAL A 356 19.25 2.26 -12.09
C VAL A 356 20.51 1.86 -12.88
N LEU A 357 20.66 0.58 -13.19
CA LEU A 357 21.84 0.08 -13.92
C LEU A 357 21.92 0.62 -15.35
N LEU A 358 20.79 0.74 -16.05
CA LEU A 358 20.73 1.33 -17.38
C LEU A 358 21.19 2.80 -17.36
N LEU A 359 20.81 3.56 -16.35
CA LEU A 359 21.18 4.97 -16.24
C LEU A 359 22.66 5.14 -15.87
N VAL A 360 23.17 4.34 -14.93
CA VAL A 360 24.62 4.25 -14.66
C VAL A 360 25.39 3.91 -15.94
N PHE A 361 24.90 2.96 -16.74
CA PHE A 361 25.51 2.58 -18.00
C PHE A 361 25.51 3.73 -19.03
N VAL A 362 24.40 4.45 -19.17
CA VAL A 362 24.28 5.61 -20.08
C VAL A 362 25.21 6.75 -19.65
N VAL A 363 25.26 7.09 -18.36
CA VAL A 363 26.13 8.13 -17.82
C VAL A 363 27.59 7.76 -18.03
N PHE A 364 27.97 6.52 -17.69
CA PHE A 364 29.33 6.02 -17.90
C PHE A 364 29.74 6.02 -19.38
N ARG A 365 28.81 5.66 -20.28
CA ARG A 365 29.04 5.74 -21.73
C ARG A 365 29.19 7.19 -22.21
N SER A 366 28.46 8.12 -21.61
CA SER A 366 28.52 9.56 -21.94
C SER A 366 29.86 10.17 -21.53
N THR A 367 30.34 9.89 -20.31
CA THR A 367 31.61 10.43 -19.80
C THR A 367 32.84 9.87 -20.52
N ARG A 368 32.74 8.71 -21.17
CA ARG A 368 33.82 8.13 -21.99
C ARG A 368 33.86 8.62 -23.44
N ARG A 369 32.90 9.44 -23.90
CA ARG A 369 33.03 10.08 -25.21
C ARG A 369 34.05 11.20 -25.11
N LYS A 370 35.13 11.13 -25.90
CA LYS A 370 36.10 12.23 -26.03
C LYS A 370 35.35 13.52 -26.39
N ALA A 371 35.71 14.64 -25.78
CA ALA A 371 35.12 15.93 -26.12
C ALA A 371 35.45 16.25 -27.59
N ILE A 372 34.43 16.39 -28.43
CA ILE A 372 34.58 16.65 -29.88
C ILE A 372 34.57 18.16 -30.18
N SER A 373 34.27 19.02 -29.19
CA SER A 373 34.12 20.47 -29.36
C SER A 373 34.95 21.27 -28.36
N GLY A 374 35.59 22.34 -28.82
CA GLY A 374 36.34 23.29 -27.98
C GLY A 374 37.87 23.14 -28.08
N ARG A 375 38.61 23.80 -27.18
CA ARG A 375 40.08 23.79 -27.14
C ARG A 375 40.67 22.37 -27.01
N GLU A 376 40.01 21.46 -26.29
CA GLU A 376 40.51 20.08 -26.17
C GLU A 376 40.26 19.21 -27.42
N GLY A 377 39.32 19.59 -28.29
CA GLY A 377 39.02 18.87 -29.53
C GLY A 377 39.94 19.22 -30.71
N LEU A 378 40.71 20.30 -30.60
CA LEU A 378 41.64 20.75 -31.65
C LEU A 378 42.99 20.04 -31.58
N VAL A 379 43.39 19.50 -30.42
CA VAL A 379 44.68 18.80 -30.27
C VAL A 379 44.60 17.41 -30.90
N GLY A 380 45.44 17.16 -31.90
CA GLY A 380 45.43 15.95 -32.72
C GLY A 380 44.73 16.09 -34.07
N GLU A 381 44.03 17.20 -34.31
CA GLU A 381 43.41 17.50 -35.61
C GLU A 381 44.46 18.00 -36.62
N THR A 382 44.19 17.76 -37.90
CA THR A 382 45.02 18.24 -39.01
C THR A 382 44.44 19.51 -39.62
N GLY A 383 45.31 20.40 -40.09
CA GLY A 383 44.91 21.59 -40.80
C GLY A 383 45.95 22.07 -41.81
N THR A 384 45.59 23.12 -42.53
CA THR A 384 46.40 23.67 -43.62
C THR A 384 46.92 25.05 -43.23
N VAL A 385 48.23 25.26 -43.43
CA VAL A 385 48.85 26.57 -43.19
C VAL A 385 48.42 27.55 -44.28
N GLU A 386 47.62 28.56 -43.95
CA GLU A 386 47.22 29.63 -44.88
C GLU A 386 48.30 30.73 -44.96
N ARG A 387 48.91 31.05 -43.82
CA ARG A 387 50.03 32.00 -43.74
C ARG A 387 51.23 31.32 -43.12
N ALA A 388 52.35 31.33 -43.83
CA ALA A 388 53.59 30.67 -43.43
C ALA A 388 54.00 31.03 -41.99
N ILE A 389 54.43 30.01 -41.24
CA ILE A 389 54.93 30.14 -39.88
C ILE A 389 56.46 30.27 -39.98
N GLY A 390 57.01 31.33 -39.42
CA GLY A 390 58.45 31.61 -39.46
C GLY A 390 59.10 31.40 -38.10
N GLU A 391 60.44 31.28 -38.06
CA GLU A 391 61.17 31.23 -36.79
C GLU A 391 60.88 32.48 -35.95
N GLY A 392 60.17 32.30 -34.83
CA GLY A 392 59.74 33.37 -33.94
C GLY A 392 58.59 34.25 -34.47
N LYS A 393 57.90 33.86 -35.56
CA LYS A 393 56.75 34.59 -36.11
C LYS A 393 55.54 33.69 -36.28
N ASP A 394 54.41 34.14 -35.74
CA ASP A 394 53.13 33.45 -35.88
C ASP A 394 52.69 33.42 -37.35
N GLY A 395 52.24 32.25 -37.78
CA GLY A 395 51.50 32.07 -39.02
C GLY A 395 50.02 31.87 -38.72
N LYS A 396 49.26 31.49 -39.76
CA LYS A 396 47.84 31.19 -39.64
C LYS A 396 47.53 29.83 -40.21
N VAL A 397 46.75 29.04 -39.47
CA VAL A 397 46.37 27.68 -39.86
C VAL A 397 44.85 27.57 -39.85
N PHE A 398 44.30 26.99 -40.91
CA PHE A 398 42.90 26.65 -41.00
C PHE A 398 42.69 25.24 -40.44
N VAL A 399 42.04 25.13 -39.29
CA VAL A 399 41.77 23.88 -38.57
C VAL A 399 40.30 23.88 -38.16
N HIS A 400 39.60 22.77 -38.41
CA HIS A 400 38.25 22.55 -37.90
C HIS A 400 37.21 23.65 -38.29
N GLY A 401 37.40 24.27 -39.46
CA GLY A 401 36.49 25.29 -40.02
C GLY A 401 36.81 26.75 -39.65
N GLU A 402 37.85 26.99 -38.85
CA GLU A 402 38.24 28.30 -38.37
C GLU A 402 39.73 28.60 -38.60
N LEU A 403 40.09 29.88 -38.57
CA LEU A 403 41.41 30.38 -38.93
C LEU A 403 42.13 30.86 -37.65
N TRP A 404 43.12 30.08 -37.21
CA TRP A 404 43.80 30.25 -35.94
C TRP A 404 45.22 30.81 -36.12
N ASP A 405 45.69 31.61 -35.16
CA ASP A 405 47.10 31.97 -35.08
C ASP A 405 47.90 30.75 -34.58
N ALA A 406 49.03 30.45 -35.21
CA ALA A 406 49.80 29.24 -34.92
C ALA A 406 51.31 29.48 -34.88
N SER A 407 51.99 28.73 -34.02
CA SER A 407 53.45 28.70 -33.90
C SER A 407 53.98 27.27 -34.05
N ALA A 408 55.20 27.16 -34.58
CA ALA A 408 55.90 25.90 -34.78
C ALA A 408 57.39 26.04 -34.48
N ASN A 409 58.03 24.93 -34.13
CA ASN A 409 59.49 24.85 -33.98
C ASN A 409 60.13 24.63 -35.36
N GLY A 410 60.16 25.67 -36.19
CA GLY A 410 60.74 25.68 -37.52
C GLY A 410 59.91 26.45 -38.55
N LEU A 411 60.47 26.65 -39.74
CA LEU A 411 59.78 27.33 -40.85
C LEU A 411 58.80 26.36 -41.53
N ILE A 412 57.51 26.68 -41.50
CA ILE A 412 56.47 25.91 -42.20
C ILE A 412 55.85 26.79 -43.31
N PRO A 413 56.04 26.46 -44.60
CA PRO A 413 55.50 27.25 -45.70
C PRO A 413 53.97 27.14 -45.80
N ALA A 414 53.35 28.18 -46.36
CA ALA A 414 51.92 28.18 -46.68
C ALA A 414 51.56 27.03 -47.64
N GLY A 415 50.39 26.43 -47.45
CA GLY A 415 49.91 25.24 -48.14
C GLY A 415 50.33 23.91 -47.50
N SER A 416 51.17 23.93 -46.46
CA SER A 416 51.60 22.69 -45.77
C SER A 416 50.51 22.14 -44.85
N GLN A 417 50.43 20.82 -44.73
CA GLN A 417 49.62 20.18 -43.70
C GLN A 417 50.36 20.07 -42.37
N VAL A 418 49.65 20.38 -41.31
CA VAL A 418 50.16 20.38 -39.94
C VAL A 418 49.18 19.66 -39.02
N THR A 419 49.70 19.03 -37.97
CA THR A 419 48.90 18.49 -36.86
C THR A 419 49.05 19.37 -35.64
N VAL A 420 47.94 19.70 -34.99
CA VAL A 420 47.93 20.48 -33.74
C VAL A 420 48.44 19.61 -32.60
N THR A 421 49.53 20.02 -31.95
CA THR A 421 50.15 19.30 -30.83
C THR A 421 49.78 19.88 -29.47
N GLY A 422 49.24 21.10 -29.43
CA GLY A 422 48.81 21.75 -28.19
C GLY A 422 48.22 23.14 -28.45
N ILE A 423 47.71 23.77 -27.39
CA ILE A 423 47.15 25.13 -27.43
C ILE A 423 47.75 25.94 -26.30
N GLU A 424 48.23 27.14 -26.60
CA GLU A 424 48.71 28.11 -25.62
C GLU A 424 47.93 29.42 -25.79
N GLY A 425 47.01 29.70 -24.86
CA GLY A 425 46.09 30.83 -24.99
C GLY A 425 45.21 30.71 -26.25
N MET A 426 45.31 31.67 -27.16
CA MET A 426 44.58 31.67 -28.45
C MET A 426 45.45 31.21 -29.63
N ARG A 427 46.62 30.63 -29.36
CA ARG A 427 47.59 30.19 -30.37
C ARG A 427 47.69 28.66 -30.40
N LEU A 428 47.66 28.07 -31.60
CA LEU A 428 47.87 26.64 -31.80
C LEU A 428 49.36 26.33 -31.94
N MET A 429 49.84 25.34 -31.19
CA MET A 429 51.14 24.72 -31.44
C MET A 429 50.96 23.64 -32.49
N VAL A 430 51.70 23.74 -33.59
CA VAL A 430 51.53 22.83 -34.72
C VAL A 430 52.87 22.22 -35.13
N LYS A 431 52.82 20.99 -35.60
CA LYS A 431 53.98 20.29 -36.18
C LYS A 431 53.67 19.95 -37.63
N GLN A 432 54.62 20.20 -38.52
CA GLN A 432 54.48 19.80 -39.91
C GLN A 432 54.37 18.28 -40.00
N ASN A 433 53.36 17.80 -40.74
CA ASN A 433 53.29 16.38 -41.05
C ASN A 433 54.43 16.07 -42.01
N SER A 434 55.32 15.17 -41.62
CA SER A 434 56.28 14.59 -42.55
C SER A 434 55.48 13.96 -43.69
N LYS A 435 55.75 14.34 -44.94
CA LYS A 435 55.28 13.56 -46.08
C LYS A 435 55.84 12.15 -45.89
N GLU A 436 54.99 11.19 -45.54
CA GLU A 436 55.26 9.80 -45.84
C GLU A 436 55.35 9.70 -47.36
N GLU A 437 56.54 9.36 -47.87
CA GLU A 437 56.71 8.81 -49.22
C GLU A 437 56.16 7.39 -49.28
#